data_AF-A0A1V6MH27-F1
#
_entry.id   AF-A0A1V6MH27-F1
#
_cell.length_a   1.000
_cell.length_b   1.000
_cell.length_c   1.000
_cell.angle_alpha   90.00
_cell.angle_beta   90.00
_cell.angle_gamma   90.00
#
_symmetry.space_group_name_H-M   'P 1'
#
loop_
_entity.id
_entity.type
_entity.pdbx_description
1 polymer ?
#
loop_
_entity_poly.entity_id
_entity_poly.type
_entity_poly.pdbx_seq_one_letter_code
_entity_poly.pdbx_strand_id
1 'polypeptide(L)'
;MTTAPLPPVPPTPPTVSDSAATVSPEASPAASHAPSPAVPSRRLAVVADQTPCRPVPAGCNSSSPSADVPGEASRARKTAATKAGADIRGEVLLTLAQLRLATPRQLKALLLPHQQDTDHVRRALRNLLDESPALVGRTHRVQQSYWYCTPAGLTEAAASGELAPKAGRTTGKRIAASKTGLREHGLALVDTVVAFHQAEVADCADWQVEVAHPTPAGNLVPDGVVLLNNGSCAFVEIDRTMSYARLVAKLERYDAYRNAPPSGRGNAARAPRSHWQETYAGPSLDRSFLPVLFVFAPAPRRAAPATREAAFHQRAQHVHGVNYRIIVATTTLGQLTKHGPDEPVWRVAGRGEGEERRSLDALPKAR
;
A
#
# COMPACT_ATOMS: atom_id res chain seq x y z
N MET A 1 17.66 11.48 -67.32
CA MET A 1 18.38 10.24 -66.97
C MET A 1 19.38 10.58 -65.89
N THR A 2 19.04 10.29 -64.63
CA THR A 2 19.89 10.60 -63.47
C THR A 2 19.71 9.47 -62.47
N THR A 3 20.80 8.77 -62.21
CA THR A 3 20.89 7.48 -61.52
C THR A 3 20.85 7.68 -60.00
N ALA A 4 20.06 6.87 -59.30
CA ALA A 4 20.00 6.84 -57.83
C ALA A 4 21.13 5.96 -57.24
N PRO A 5 21.70 6.29 -56.08
CA PRO A 5 22.70 5.44 -55.43
C PRO A 5 22.08 4.41 -54.46
N LEU A 6 22.63 3.19 -54.49
CA LEU A 6 22.33 2.06 -53.61
C LEU A 6 22.90 2.25 -52.17
N PRO A 7 22.26 1.66 -51.14
CA PRO A 7 22.74 1.71 -49.75
C PRO A 7 23.81 0.64 -49.44
N PRO A 8 24.69 0.87 -48.44
CA PRO A 8 25.73 -0.08 -48.07
C PRO A 8 25.22 -1.23 -47.16
N VAL A 9 25.75 -2.42 -47.41
CA VAL A 9 25.52 -3.68 -46.69
C VAL A 9 26.42 -3.76 -45.43
N PRO A 10 25.92 -4.28 -44.28
CA PRO A 10 26.71 -4.43 -43.06
C PRO A 10 27.57 -5.72 -43.07
N PRO A 11 28.75 -5.73 -42.41
CA PRO A 11 29.51 -6.95 -42.21
C PRO A 11 29.14 -7.68 -40.91
N THR A 12 29.03 -9.00 -40.97
CA THR A 12 28.93 -9.93 -39.83
C THR A 12 30.07 -10.97 -39.94
N PRO A 13 30.39 -11.74 -38.89
CA PRO A 13 31.47 -11.56 -37.91
C PRO A 13 32.60 -12.61 -38.07
N PRO A 14 33.63 -12.64 -37.21
CA PRO A 14 34.39 -13.87 -37.00
C PRO A 14 34.00 -14.57 -35.68
N THR A 15 33.74 -15.86 -35.86
CA THR A 15 33.61 -16.93 -34.88
C THR A 15 34.94 -17.17 -34.15
N VAL A 16 34.91 -17.38 -32.83
CA VAL A 16 36.00 -18.07 -32.11
C VAL A 16 35.39 -19.10 -31.17
N SER A 17 35.85 -20.34 -31.33
CA SER A 17 35.50 -21.54 -30.59
C SER A 17 36.21 -21.63 -29.23
N ASP A 18 35.51 -22.27 -28.30
CA ASP A 18 35.92 -23.16 -27.20
C ASP A 18 37.37 -23.13 -26.68
N SER A 19 37.51 -23.06 -25.34
CA SER A 19 37.69 -24.26 -24.51
C SER A 19 38.22 -23.91 -23.11
N ALA A 20 37.73 -24.64 -22.10
CA ALA A 20 38.42 -25.14 -20.91
C ALA A 20 37.60 -24.99 -19.62
N ALA A 21 37.20 -26.17 -19.14
CA ALA A 21 36.54 -26.41 -17.87
C ALA A 21 37.48 -26.20 -16.68
N THR A 22 36.95 -25.74 -15.55
CA THR A 22 37.55 -26.01 -14.23
C THR A 22 36.46 -26.07 -13.15
N VAL A 23 36.16 -27.31 -12.76
CA VAL A 23 35.93 -27.83 -11.39
C VAL A 23 34.97 -27.07 -10.45
N SER A 24 33.84 -27.71 -10.19
CA SER A 24 32.85 -27.48 -9.13
C SER A 24 33.45 -27.51 -7.71
N PRO A 25 32.76 -26.89 -6.73
CA PRO A 25 32.58 -27.51 -5.44
C PRO A 25 31.10 -27.78 -5.16
N GLU A 26 30.84 -29.07 -4.96
CA GLU A 26 29.99 -29.72 -3.97
C GLU A 26 28.76 -29.00 -3.40
N ALA A 27 27.64 -29.71 -3.53
CA ALA A 27 26.31 -29.36 -3.09
C ALA A 27 26.16 -29.41 -1.56
N SER A 28 25.32 -28.50 -1.04
CA SER A 28 24.64 -28.68 0.24
C SER A 28 23.17 -28.25 0.10
N PRO A 29 22.25 -28.90 0.83
CA PRO A 29 20.88 -29.11 0.38
C PRO A 29 20.01 -27.88 0.57
N ALA A 30 19.14 -27.67 -0.43
CA ALA A 30 18.03 -26.74 -0.36
C ALA A 30 17.04 -27.19 0.73
N ALA A 31 16.93 -26.41 1.80
CA ALA A 31 15.83 -26.53 2.75
C ALA A 31 14.54 -26.06 2.07
N SER A 32 13.68 -27.02 1.75
CA SER A 32 12.27 -26.78 1.42
C SER A 32 11.57 -26.09 2.59
N HIS A 33 11.27 -24.80 2.46
CA HIS A 33 10.37 -24.12 3.38
C HIS A 33 8.93 -24.27 2.88
N ALA A 34 8.22 -25.24 3.44
CA ALA A 34 6.76 -25.25 3.47
C ALA A 34 6.25 -24.08 4.34
N PRO A 35 5.08 -23.49 4.05
CA PRO A 35 4.50 -22.46 4.90
C PRO A 35 4.04 -23.10 6.22
N SER A 36 4.71 -22.75 7.32
CA SER A 36 4.25 -23.07 8.67
C SER A 36 3.04 -22.22 9.06
N PRO A 37 2.13 -22.73 9.91
CA PRO A 37 0.87 -22.09 10.25
C PRO A 37 1.08 -20.81 11.07
N ALA A 38 0.09 -19.92 10.98
CA ALA A 38 0.03 -18.62 11.64
C ALA A 38 0.42 -18.71 13.12
N VAL A 39 1.55 -18.08 13.47
CA VAL A 39 1.94 -17.81 14.84
C VAL A 39 1.12 -16.60 15.31
N PRO A 40 0.53 -16.62 16.52
CA PRO A 40 -0.21 -15.49 17.05
C PRO A 40 0.70 -14.25 17.17
N SER A 41 0.19 -13.11 16.71
CA SER A 41 0.88 -11.82 16.67
C SER A 41 1.58 -11.50 17.98
N ARG A 42 2.92 -11.45 17.95
CA ARG A 42 3.75 -11.04 19.07
C ARG A 42 3.70 -9.52 19.14
N ARG A 43 2.82 -8.98 19.99
CA ARG A 43 2.71 -7.54 20.26
C ARG A 43 4.09 -6.90 20.41
N LEU A 44 4.34 -5.86 19.62
CA LEU A 44 5.52 -4.99 19.75
C LEU A 44 5.57 -4.36 21.15
N ALA A 45 6.35 -4.97 22.04
CA ALA A 45 6.73 -4.35 23.29
C ALA A 45 7.90 -3.38 22.99
N VAL A 46 7.58 -2.11 22.78
CA VAL A 46 8.58 -1.05 22.92
C VAL A 46 8.93 -0.96 24.40
N VAL A 47 9.98 -1.66 24.80
CA VAL A 47 10.44 -1.76 26.19
C VAL A 47 11.05 -0.44 26.61
N ALA A 48 10.45 0.19 27.64
CA ALA A 48 11.12 1.27 28.37
C ALA A 48 12.17 0.65 29.30
N ASP A 49 13.42 1.04 29.11
CA ASP A 49 14.56 0.64 29.95
C ASP A 49 14.34 1.14 31.39
N GLN A 50 14.29 0.24 32.37
CA GLN A 50 14.26 0.58 33.80
C GLN A 50 15.45 -0.08 34.50
N THR A 51 16.42 0.73 34.89
CA THR A 51 17.54 0.35 35.74
C THR A 51 17.07 0.19 37.20
N PRO A 52 17.36 -0.92 37.92
CA PRO A 52 16.99 -1.05 39.32
C PRO A 52 18.16 -0.66 40.24
N CYS A 53 17.91 0.25 41.19
CA CYS A 53 18.79 0.45 42.35
C CYS A 53 18.17 -0.14 43.63
N ARG A 54 19.08 -0.79 44.35
CA ARG A 54 19.06 -1.66 45.55
C ARG A 54 18.29 -1.14 46.79
N PRO A 55 18.00 -2.01 47.80
CA PRO A 55 17.05 -1.72 48.89
C PRO A 55 17.65 -1.60 50.32
N VAL A 56 16.76 -1.26 51.28
CA VAL A 56 16.73 -1.52 52.77
C VAL A 56 17.25 -0.38 53.69
N PRO A 57 16.77 -0.15 54.96
CA PRO A 57 15.76 -0.85 55.80
C PRO A 57 14.62 -0.02 56.45
N ALA A 58 13.74 -0.80 57.10
CA ALA A 58 12.61 -0.56 58.01
C ALA A 58 12.65 0.62 59.01
N GLY A 59 11.45 1.11 59.35
CA GLY A 59 11.15 1.91 60.54
C GLY A 59 9.64 2.15 60.72
N CYS A 60 9.10 1.78 61.88
CA CYS A 60 7.69 1.70 62.24
C CYS A 60 6.98 3.04 62.56
N ASN A 61 5.66 3.03 62.31
CA ASN A 61 4.51 3.61 63.05
C ASN A 61 4.45 5.14 63.36
N SER A 62 3.44 5.82 62.81
CA SER A 62 2.26 6.32 63.56
C SER A 62 1.49 7.41 62.80
N SER A 63 0.18 7.42 63.02
CA SER A 63 -0.88 8.17 62.35
C SER A 63 -0.85 9.69 62.58
N SER A 64 -1.26 10.46 61.56
CA SER A 64 -2.40 11.41 61.58
C SER A 64 -2.25 12.51 60.49
N PRO A 65 -3.36 13.15 60.07
CA PRO A 65 -3.57 13.59 58.69
C PRO A 65 -3.17 15.04 58.45
N SER A 66 -3.04 15.39 57.17
CA SER A 66 -3.26 16.71 56.54
C SER A 66 -2.13 17.09 55.60
N ALA A 67 -2.39 17.01 54.30
CA ALA A 67 -2.47 18.16 53.41
C ALA A 67 -2.70 17.59 52.01
N ASP A 68 -3.83 17.92 51.38
CA ASP A 68 -4.06 17.67 49.97
C ASP A 68 -2.91 18.28 49.16
N VAL A 69 -1.99 17.45 48.71
CA VAL A 69 -0.92 17.82 47.78
C VAL A 69 -1.56 17.87 46.38
N PRO A 70 -1.65 19.04 45.71
CA PRO A 70 -2.25 19.15 44.37
C PRO A 70 -1.43 18.45 43.27
N GLY A 71 -0.33 17.78 43.63
CA GLY A 71 0.63 17.16 42.72
C GLY A 71 0.41 15.67 42.49
N GLU A 72 -0.23 14.92 43.38
CA GLU A 72 -0.25 13.46 43.30
C GLU A 72 -1.35 12.95 42.37
N ALA A 73 -2.55 13.52 42.45
CA ALA A 73 -3.62 13.30 41.46
C ALA A 73 -3.22 13.80 40.05
N SER A 74 -2.44 14.88 39.99
CA SER A 74 -1.92 15.45 38.74
C SER A 74 -0.81 14.57 38.13
N ARG A 75 0.09 14.01 38.95
CA ARG A 75 1.09 13.02 38.51
C ARG A 75 0.42 11.73 38.09
N ALA A 76 -0.49 11.17 38.89
CA ALA A 76 -1.22 9.94 38.56
C ALA A 76 -2.06 10.09 37.27
N ARG A 77 -2.73 11.24 37.06
CA ARG A 77 -3.39 11.56 35.78
C ARG A 77 -2.40 11.69 34.62
N LYS A 78 -1.22 12.27 34.85
CA LYS A 78 -0.15 12.37 33.84
C LYS A 78 0.36 10.98 33.46
N THR A 79 0.67 10.12 34.43
CA THR A 79 1.15 8.74 34.18
C THR A 79 0.07 7.85 33.57
N ALA A 80 -1.19 7.99 33.98
CA ALA A 80 -2.33 7.29 33.37
C ALA A 80 -2.60 7.76 31.94
N ALA A 81 -2.42 9.05 31.66
CA ALA A 81 -2.50 9.61 30.31
C ALA A 81 -1.33 9.15 29.42
N THR A 82 -0.13 8.94 29.97
CA THR A 82 1.01 8.34 29.23
C THR A 82 0.78 6.86 28.91
N LYS A 83 0.09 6.11 29.79
CA LYS A 83 -0.29 4.71 29.54
C LYS A 83 -1.45 4.57 28.54
N ALA A 84 -2.36 5.53 28.48
CA ALA A 84 -3.50 5.48 27.57
C ALA A 84 -3.05 5.64 26.10
N GLY A 85 -3.34 4.65 25.25
CA GLY A 85 -2.92 4.63 23.86
C GLY A 85 -1.54 4.02 23.64
N ALA A 86 -0.84 3.61 24.71
CA ALA A 86 0.42 2.88 24.61
C ALA A 86 0.24 1.49 23.97
N ASP A 87 -0.95 0.92 24.13
CA ASP A 87 -1.39 -0.40 23.67
C ASP A 87 -1.51 -0.52 22.15
N ILE A 88 -1.66 0.60 21.42
CA ILE A 88 -1.83 0.62 19.96
C ILE A 88 -0.68 1.32 19.22
N ARG A 89 0.42 1.65 19.90
CA ARG A 89 1.50 2.46 19.29
C ARG A 89 2.23 1.70 18.18
N GLY A 90 2.46 0.41 18.39
CA GLY A 90 3.10 -0.46 17.40
C GLY A 90 2.25 -0.53 16.13
N GLU A 91 0.95 -0.77 16.30
CA GLU A 91 -0.05 -0.84 15.24
C GLU A 91 -0.13 0.51 14.48
N VAL A 92 -0.15 1.64 15.18
CA VAL A 92 -0.09 2.96 14.55
C VAL A 92 1.18 3.13 13.71
N LEU A 93 2.34 2.73 14.21
CA LEU A 93 3.60 2.82 13.47
C LEU A 93 3.59 1.92 12.23
N LEU A 94 3.09 0.69 12.36
CA LEU A 94 2.96 -0.27 11.27
C LEU A 94 2.00 0.22 10.18
N THR A 95 0.82 0.74 10.55
CA THR A 95 -0.12 1.31 9.59
C THR A 95 0.46 2.53 8.88
N LEU A 96 1.18 3.41 9.59
CA LEU A 96 1.87 4.55 8.96
C LEU A 96 3.04 4.12 8.07
N ALA A 97 3.74 3.03 8.41
CA ALA A 97 4.80 2.46 7.57
C ALA A 97 4.23 1.83 6.28
N GLN A 98 3.05 1.23 6.38
CA GLN A 98 2.34 0.59 5.29
C GLN A 98 1.69 1.61 4.33
N LEU A 99 0.96 2.60 4.87
CA LEU A 99 0.18 3.58 4.10
C LEU A 99 0.91 4.91 3.87
N ARG A 100 2.08 5.09 4.50
CA ARG A 100 2.99 6.25 4.40
C ARG A 100 2.48 7.54 5.04
N LEU A 101 1.17 7.82 4.95
CA LEU A 101 0.55 9.04 5.46
C LEU A 101 -0.87 8.71 5.95
N ALA A 102 -1.30 9.28 7.07
CA ALA A 102 -2.71 9.22 7.49
C ALA A 102 -3.11 10.38 8.40
N THR A 103 -4.41 10.62 8.52
CA THR A 103 -5.00 11.46 9.57
C THR A 103 -5.39 10.62 10.80
N PRO A 104 -5.54 11.23 11.99
CA PRO A 104 -6.07 10.50 13.16
C PRO A 104 -7.45 9.88 12.92
N ARG A 105 -8.28 10.50 12.08
CA ARG A 105 -9.60 9.97 11.71
C ARG A 105 -9.47 8.67 10.90
N GLN A 106 -8.57 8.65 9.92
CA GLN A 106 -8.30 7.47 9.11
C GLN A 106 -7.67 6.35 9.95
N LEU A 107 -6.68 6.67 10.78
CA LEU A 107 -6.08 5.70 11.70
C LEU A 107 -7.11 5.12 12.68
N LYS A 108 -8.02 5.94 13.21
CA LYS A 108 -9.15 5.44 14.02
C LYS A 108 -10.01 4.47 13.23
N ALA A 109 -10.36 4.81 11.99
CA ALA A 109 -11.23 3.99 11.17
C ALA A 109 -10.63 2.60 10.86
N LEU A 110 -9.30 2.51 10.80
CA LEU A 110 -8.56 1.26 10.56
C LEU A 110 -8.27 0.47 11.85
N LEU A 111 -7.91 1.16 12.94
CA LEU A 111 -7.39 0.49 14.15
C LEU A 111 -8.44 0.33 15.24
N LEU A 112 -9.40 1.24 15.32
CA LEU A 112 -10.38 1.34 16.39
C LEU A 112 -11.79 1.63 15.81
N PRO A 113 -12.31 0.79 14.90
CA PRO A 113 -13.53 1.09 14.16
C PRO A 113 -14.73 1.38 15.07
N HIS A 114 -14.84 0.66 16.20
CA HIS A 114 -15.97 0.77 17.14
C HIS A 114 -15.90 1.95 18.12
N GLN A 115 -14.77 2.64 18.25
CA GLN A 115 -14.69 3.83 19.10
C GLN A 115 -15.46 5.00 18.47
N GLN A 116 -15.94 5.97 19.24
CA GLN A 116 -16.61 7.15 18.65
C GLN A 116 -15.59 8.21 18.22
N ASP A 117 -14.59 8.45 19.08
CA ASP A 117 -13.69 9.61 18.94
C ASP A 117 -12.28 9.23 18.50
N THR A 118 -11.52 10.23 18.05
CA THR A 118 -10.11 10.06 17.65
C THR A 118 -9.12 10.22 18.80
N ASP A 119 -9.59 10.37 20.03
CA ASP A 119 -8.75 10.75 21.17
C ASP A 119 -7.72 9.69 21.55
N HIS A 120 -8.08 8.40 21.50
CA HIS A 120 -7.15 7.31 21.80
C HIS A 120 -5.98 7.30 20.81
N VAL A 121 -6.29 7.40 19.51
CA VAL A 121 -5.29 7.49 18.44
C VAL A 121 -4.44 8.76 18.56
N ARG A 122 -5.05 9.92 18.86
CA ARG A 122 -4.31 11.17 19.06
C ARG A 122 -3.36 11.08 20.25
N ARG A 123 -3.74 10.38 21.34
CA ARG A 123 -2.85 10.11 22.47
C ARG A 123 -1.71 9.19 22.06
N ALA A 124 -1.99 8.07 21.39
CA ALA A 124 -0.97 7.15 20.89
C ALA A 124 0.08 7.86 20.01
N LEU A 125 -0.38 8.70 19.08
CA LEU A 125 0.50 9.49 18.19
C LEU A 125 1.33 10.53 18.95
N ARG A 126 0.77 11.18 19.97
CA ARG A 126 1.52 12.11 20.83
C ARG A 126 2.58 11.37 21.65
N ASN A 127 2.22 10.26 22.30
CA ASN A 127 3.16 9.46 23.08
C ASN A 127 4.30 8.94 22.19
N LEU A 128 3.99 8.49 20.97
CA LEU A 128 5.00 8.05 20.01
C LEU A 128 5.95 9.19 19.58
N LEU A 129 5.42 10.40 19.41
CA LEU A 129 6.22 11.58 19.10
C LEU A 129 7.07 12.05 20.28
N ASP A 130 6.56 11.97 21.51
CA ASP A 130 7.25 12.42 22.72
C ASP A 130 8.34 11.42 23.14
N GLU A 131 8.07 10.11 23.08
CA GLU A 131 9.00 9.05 23.48
C GLU A 131 9.99 8.67 22.36
N SER A 132 9.57 8.79 21.10
CA SER A 132 10.36 8.34 19.95
C SER A 132 10.19 9.28 18.74
N PRO A 133 10.60 10.55 18.86
CA PRO A 133 10.41 11.58 17.82
C PRO A 133 11.09 11.25 16.49
N ALA A 134 12.08 10.35 16.51
CA ALA A 134 12.74 9.88 15.31
C ALA A 134 11.84 9.01 14.43
N LEU A 135 10.82 8.32 14.97
CA LEU A 135 10.03 7.31 14.25
C LEU A 135 8.86 7.89 13.44
N VAL A 136 8.25 8.96 13.92
CA VAL A 136 7.08 9.58 13.28
C VAL A 136 7.23 11.08 13.14
N GLY A 137 6.62 11.62 12.09
CA GLY A 137 6.53 13.05 11.86
C GLY A 137 5.09 13.52 11.73
N ARG A 138 4.89 14.81 11.98
CA ARG A 138 3.60 15.49 11.91
C ARG A 138 3.71 16.75 11.07
N THR A 139 2.68 17.04 10.29
CA THR A 139 2.53 18.30 9.58
C THR A 139 1.09 18.82 9.68
N HIS A 140 0.91 20.13 9.52
CA HIS A 140 -0.34 20.84 9.75
C HIS A 140 -0.83 21.59 8.51
N ARG A 141 -2.13 21.50 8.23
CA ARG A 141 -2.78 22.36 7.24
C ARG A 141 -4.28 22.46 7.53
N VAL A 142 -4.84 23.68 7.42
CA VAL A 142 -6.30 23.93 7.48
C VAL A 142 -6.99 23.11 8.60
N GLN A 143 -6.44 23.19 9.82
CA GLN A 143 -6.92 22.51 11.04
C GLN A 143 -6.79 20.98 11.10
N GLN A 144 -6.18 20.33 10.10
CA GLN A 144 -5.91 18.90 10.13
C GLN A 144 -4.42 18.62 10.39
N SER A 145 -4.17 17.55 11.17
CA SER A 145 -2.84 17.01 11.41
C SER A 145 -2.66 15.77 10.55
N TYR A 146 -1.57 15.73 9.79
CA TYR A 146 -1.19 14.57 9.00
C TYR A 146 0.05 13.96 9.63
N TRP A 147 0.01 12.64 9.78
CA TRP A 147 1.05 11.86 10.41
C TRP A 147 1.68 10.94 9.38
N TYR A 148 3.00 10.77 9.47
CA TYR A 148 3.75 9.95 8.54
C TYR A 148 4.88 9.23 9.25
N CYS A 149 5.26 8.08 8.70
CA CYS A 149 6.43 7.33 9.16
C CYS A 149 7.71 7.93 8.57
N THR A 150 8.74 8.11 9.40
CA THR A 150 10.07 8.59 9.00
C THR A 150 10.93 7.44 8.46
N PRO A 151 12.15 7.67 7.93
CA PRO A 151 13.05 6.57 7.60
C PRO A 151 13.33 5.65 8.80
N ALA A 152 13.57 6.21 9.99
CA ALA A 152 13.85 5.42 11.19
C ALA A 152 12.63 4.61 11.63
N GLY A 153 11.43 5.20 11.56
CA GLY A 153 10.18 4.48 11.83
C GLY A 153 9.92 3.34 10.86
N LEU A 154 10.30 3.49 9.58
CA LEU A 154 10.20 2.41 8.60
C LEU A 154 11.16 1.27 8.91
N THR A 155 12.39 1.59 9.34
CA THR A 155 13.37 0.58 9.76
C THR A 155 12.88 -0.16 11.00
N GLU A 156 12.36 0.55 11.99
CA GLU A 156 11.78 -0.03 13.21
C GLU A 156 10.59 -0.95 12.86
N ALA A 157 9.66 -0.45 12.04
CA ALA A 157 8.50 -1.22 11.61
C ALA A 157 8.87 -2.42 10.71
N ALA A 158 10.02 -2.38 10.03
CA ALA A 158 10.53 -3.53 9.28
C ALA A 158 11.22 -4.53 10.22
N ALA A 159 11.90 -4.07 11.27
CA ALA A 159 12.56 -4.90 12.26
C ALA A 159 11.56 -5.73 13.10
N SER A 160 10.29 -5.33 13.17
CA SER A 160 9.24 -6.14 13.80
C SER A 160 8.96 -7.45 13.07
N GLY A 161 9.31 -7.55 11.78
CA GLY A 161 8.98 -8.69 10.92
C GLY A 161 7.51 -8.75 10.47
N GLU A 162 6.66 -7.82 10.92
CA GLU A 162 5.24 -7.77 10.56
C GLU A 162 5.00 -7.14 9.18
N LEU A 163 6.00 -6.43 8.63
CA LEU A 163 5.93 -5.87 7.30
C LEU A 163 6.70 -6.75 6.31
N ALA A 164 6.08 -7.04 5.16
CA ALA A 164 6.74 -7.74 4.07
C ALA A 164 8.10 -7.06 3.73
N PRO A 165 9.21 -7.82 3.65
CA PRO A 165 10.53 -7.28 3.36
C PRO A 165 10.53 -6.58 2.00
N LYS A 166 10.77 -5.26 1.97
CA LYS A 166 10.80 -4.51 0.70
C LYS A 166 11.88 -3.45 0.68
N ALA A 167 12.77 -3.58 -0.30
CA ALA A 167 13.74 -2.56 -0.64
C ALA A 167 13.04 -1.31 -1.20
N GLY A 168 13.47 -0.12 -0.77
CA GLY A 168 13.09 1.14 -1.42
C GLY A 168 11.73 1.75 -1.02
N ARG A 169 11.12 1.39 0.11
CA ARG A 169 9.93 2.09 0.61
C ARG A 169 10.21 3.58 0.74
N THR A 170 9.50 4.38 -0.06
CA THR A 170 9.63 5.84 0.01
C THR A 170 8.89 6.34 1.24
N THR A 171 9.55 7.12 2.09
CA THR A 171 8.92 7.66 3.31
C THR A 171 7.73 8.56 3.01
N GLY A 172 6.82 8.67 3.98
CA GLY A 172 5.71 9.60 3.91
C GLY A 172 6.12 11.07 4.05
N LYS A 173 7.35 11.36 4.52
CA LYS A 173 7.84 12.73 4.73
C LYS A 173 7.75 13.60 3.47
N ARG A 174 8.16 13.07 2.32
CA ARG A 174 8.09 13.78 1.02
C ARG A 174 6.64 14.04 0.59
N ILE A 175 5.75 13.06 0.81
CA ILE A 175 4.32 13.19 0.51
C ILE A 175 3.69 14.25 1.43
N ALA A 176 3.92 14.14 2.73
CA ALA A 176 3.38 15.02 3.76
C ALA A 176 3.78 16.49 3.54
N ALA A 177 5.06 16.72 3.18
CA ALA A 177 5.61 18.04 2.89
C ALA A 177 5.22 18.59 1.51
N SER A 178 4.65 17.77 0.63
CA SER A 178 4.33 18.19 -0.73
C SER A 178 3.24 19.28 -0.77
N LYS A 179 3.50 20.31 -1.57
CA LYS A 179 2.53 21.35 -1.92
C LYS A 179 1.74 20.99 -3.20
N THR A 180 2.14 19.94 -3.93
CA THR A 180 1.71 19.65 -5.30
C THR A 180 0.54 18.66 -5.41
N GLY A 181 -0.36 18.59 -4.43
CA GLY A 181 -1.51 17.68 -4.48
C GLY A 181 -1.21 16.21 -4.18
N LEU A 182 0.08 15.83 -4.08
CA LEU A 182 0.53 14.48 -3.75
C LEU A 182 0.08 14.04 -2.35
N ARG A 183 0.03 14.97 -1.39
CA ARG A 183 -0.52 14.70 -0.05
C ARG A 183 -1.98 14.29 -0.14
N GLU A 184 -2.79 15.12 -0.79
CA GLU A 184 -4.22 14.88 -0.90
C GLU A 184 -4.54 13.67 -1.81
N HIS A 185 -3.62 13.29 -2.71
CA HIS A 185 -3.66 11.99 -3.41
C HIS A 185 -3.44 10.82 -2.46
N GLY A 186 -2.37 10.86 -1.65
CA GLY A 186 -2.12 9.83 -0.64
C GLY A 186 -3.24 9.69 0.39
N LEU A 187 -3.87 10.80 0.81
CA LEU A 187 -5.04 10.76 1.70
C LEU A 187 -6.26 10.12 1.02
N ALA A 188 -6.49 10.37 -0.27
CA ALA A 188 -7.57 9.72 -1.01
C ALA A 188 -7.32 8.21 -1.16
N LEU A 189 -6.07 7.78 -1.34
CA LEU A 189 -5.71 6.36 -1.29
C LEU A 189 -6.06 5.75 0.08
N VAL A 190 -5.73 6.43 1.17
CA VAL A 190 -6.05 5.94 2.52
C VAL A 190 -7.56 5.88 2.74
N ASP A 191 -8.34 6.84 2.25
CA ASP A 191 -9.81 6.75 2.29
C ASP A 191 -10.34 5.55 1.50
N THR A 192 -9.72 5.21 0.36
CA THR A 192 -10.01 3.96 -0.37
C THR A 192 -9.68 2.73 0.46
N VAL A 193 -8.52 2.68 1.13
CA VAL A 193 -8.16 1.57 2.04
C VAL A 193 -9.17 1.43 3.18
N VAL A 194 -9.57 2.54 3.79
CA VAL A 194 -10.60 2.56 4.85
C VAL A 194 -11.92 1.98 4.34
N ALA A 195 -12.36 2.32 3.13
CA ALA A 195 -13.60 1.79 2.57
C ALA A 195 -13.54 0.26 2.35
N PHE A 196 -12.39 -0.27 1.92
CA PHE A 196 -12.20 -1.72 1.78
C PHE A 196 -12.12 -2.43 3.13
N HIS A 197 -11.46 -1.83 4.12
CA HIS A 197 -11.36 -2.38 5.47
C HIS A 197 -12.72 -2.39 6.19
N GLN A 198 -13.51 -1.33 6.07
CA GLN A 198 -14.84 -1.23 6.69
C GLN A 198 -15.86 -2.20 6.09
N ALA A 199 -15.71 -2.55 4.81
CA ALA A 199 -16.52 -3.57 4.15
C ALA A 199 -15.97 -4.99 4.35
N GLU A 200 -14.92 -5.17 5.14
CA GLU A 200 -14.29 -6.48 5.42
C GLU A 200 -13.81 -7.21 4.14
N VAL A 201 -13.58 -6.46 3.06
CA VAL A 201 -13.12 -7.00 1.76
C VAL A 201 -11.60 -7.15 1.71
N ALA A 202 -10.87 -6.32 2.45
CA ALA A 202 -9.42 -6.42 2.64
C ALA A 202 -8.98 -5.65 3.89
N ASP A 203 -8.01 -6.16 4.64
CA ASP A 203 -7.43 -5.42 5.76
C ASP A 203 -6.34 -4.44 5.26
N CYS A 204 -5.99 -3.42 6.04
CA CYS A 204 -4.96 -2.45 5.69
C CYS A 204 -3.56 -3.08 5.47
N ALA A 205 -3.29 -4.23 6.11
CA ALA A 205 -2.06 -5.00 5.95
C ALA A 205 -1.98 -5.70 4.58
N ASP A 206 -3.12 -5.96 3.94
CA ASP A 206 -3.21 -6.64 2.63
C ASP A 206 -2.87 -5.72 1.45
N TRP A 207 -2.71 -4.42 1.72
CA TRP A 207 -2.36 -3.44 0.70
C TRP A 207 -0.86 -3.40 0.45
N GLN A 208 -0.48 -2.99 -0.74
CA GLN A 208 0.90 -2.67 -1.09
C GLN A 208 0.89 -1.38 -1.91
N VAL A 209 1.43 -0.30 -1.34
CA VAL A 209 1.36 1.05 -1.93
C VAL A 209 2.56 1.30 -2.84
N GLU A 210 2.31 1.85 -4.03
CA GLU A 210 3.34 2.27 -5.01
C GLU A 210 4.39 1.19 -5.32
N VAL A 211 3.96 -0.07 -5.51
CA VAL A 211 4.87 -1.17 -5.89
C VAL A 211 5.24 -1.07 -7.37
N ALA A 212 6.54 -1.10 -7.65
CA ALA A 212 7.04 -1.11 -9.02
C ALA A 212 6.94 -2.51 -9.65
N HIS A 213 6.41 -2.54 -10.87
CA HIS A 213 6.26 -3.71 -11.71
C HIS A 213 7.10 -3.48 -12.97
N PRO A 214 8.25 -4.17 -13.10
CA PRO A 214 9.13 -3.99 -14.26
C PRO A 214 8.43 -4.36 -15.56
N THR A 215 8.60 -3.52 -16.58
CA THR A 215 8.22 -3.83 -17.96
C THR A 215 9.36 -3.42 -18.90
N PRO A 216 9.43 -3.97 -20.14
CA PRO A 216 10.41 -3.52 -21.14
C PRO A 216 10.34 -2.01 -21.44
N ALA A 217 9.17 -1.39 -21.26
CA ALA A 217 8.94 0.04 -21.49
C ALA A 217 9.14 0.90 -20.22
N GLY A 218 9.71 0.33 -19.15
CA GLY A 218 9.88 0.96 -17.84
C GLY A 218 8.87 0.48 -16.80
N ASN A 219 9.03 0.92 -15.55
CA ASN A 219 8.20 0.41 -14.45
C ASN A 219 6.75 0.92 -14.54
N LEU A 220 5.81 -0.01 -14.41
CA LEU A 220 4.43 0.28 -14.03
C LEU A 220 4.36 0.41 -12.50
N VAL A 221 3.78 1.50 -11.99
CA VAL A 221 3.62 1.74 -10.55
C VAL A 221 2.16 2.07 -10.28
N PRO A 222 1.35 1.07 -9.85
CA PRO A 222 0.00 1.30 -9.34
C PRO A 222 0.04 2.14 -8.05
N ASP A 223 -0.99 2.92 -7.78
CA ASP A 223 -1.11 3.60 -6.48
C ASP A 223 -1.23 2.58 -5.34
N GLY A 224 -1.95 1.48 -5.58
CA GLY A 224 -2.04 0.33 -4.66
C GLY A 224 -2.22 -1.01 -5.38
N VAL A 225 -1.79 -2.07 -4.71
CA VAL A 225 -2.18 -3.45 -5.00
C VAL A 225 -2.83 -3.99 -3.72
N VAL A 226 -4.01 -4.59 -3.83
CA VAL A 226 -4.73 -5.14 -2.67
C VAL A 226 -4.93 -6.63 -2.84
N LEU A 227 -4.64 -7.41 -1.79
CA LEU A 227 -5.09 -8.79 -1.64
C LEU A 227 -6.49 -8.78 -1.00
N LEU A 228 -7.46 -9.36 -1.69
CA LEU A 228 -8.85 -9.43 -1.24
C LEU A 228 -9.04 -10.67 -0.36
N ASN A 229 -10.05 -10.65 0.52
CA ASN A 229 -10.40 -11.74 1.43
C ASN A 229 -10.70 -13.07 0.69
N ASN A 230 -11.16 -13.00 -0.56
CA ASN A 230 -11.39 -14.16 -1.44
C ASN A 230 -10.09 -14.72 -2.05
N GLY A 231 -8.93 -14.19 -1.67
CA GLY A 231 -7.61 -14.60 -2.13
C GLY A 231 -7.24 -14.13 -3.54
N SER A 232 -8.05 -13.28 -4.17
CA SER A 232 -7.70 -12.61 -5.44
C SER A 232 -7.01 -11.26 -5.18
N CYS A 233 -6.40 -10.67 -6.21
CA CYS A 233 -5.70 -9.40 -6.09
C CYS A 233 -6.26 -8.40 -7.10
N ALA A 234 -6.21 -7.10 -6.76
CA ALA A 234 -6.60 -6.03 -7.67
C ALA A 234 -5.55 -4.91 -7.69
N PHE A 235 -5.38 -4.29 -8.85
CA PHE A 235 -4.65 -3.03 -8.99
C PHE A 235 -5.59 -1.87 -8.68
N VAL A 236 -5.12 -0.86 -7.96
CA VAL A 236 -5.91 0.32 -7.60
C VAL A 236 -5.17 1.58 -8.03
N GLU A 237 -5.90 2.44 -8.71
CA GLU A 237 -5.45 3.73 -9.22
C GLU A 237 -6.37 4.83 -8.72
N ILE A 238 -5.81 5.84 -8.07
CA ILE A 238 -6.54 7.01 -7.60
C ILE A 238 -6.35 8.11 -8.64
N ASP A 239 -7.45 8.65 -9.17
CA ASP A 239 -7.37 9.85 -9.99
C ASP A 239 -8.01 11.04 -9.28
N ARG A 240 -7.23 12.11 -9.21
CA ARG A 240 -7.71 13.42 -8.73
C ARG A 240 -7.52 14.52 -9.76
N THR A 241 -6.40 14.47 -10.48
CA THR A 241 -5.94 15.60 -11.29
C THR A 241 -5.31 15.19 -12.61
N MET A 242 -5.18 13.88 -12.89
CA MET A 242 -4.44 13.40 -14.05
C MET A 242 -5.14 13.82 -15.35
N SER A 243 -4.37 14.18 -16.37
CA SER A 243 -4.94 14.39 -17.71
C SER A 243 -5.48 13.07 -18.26
N TYR A 244 -6.57 13.10 -19.02
CA TYR A 244 -7.14 11.89 -19.61
C TYR A 244 -6.15 11.11 -20.50
N ALA A 245 -5.26 11.80 -21.22
CA ALA A 245 -4.22 11.15 -22.02
C ALA A 245 -3.26 10.30 -21.16
N ARG A 246 -2.92 10.77 -19.96
CA ARG A 246 -2.10 10.02 -19.00
C ARG A 246 -2.86 8.86 -18.36
N LEU A 247 -4.17 8.99 -18.14
CA LEU A 247 -5.01 7.88 -17.69
C LEU A 247 -5.09 6.77 -18.74
N VAL A 248 -5.26 7.14 -20.02
CA VAL A 248 -5.21 6.18 -21.14
C VAL A 248 -3.83 5.53 -21.25
N ALA A 249 -2.75 6.31 -21.20
CA ALA A 249 -1.39 5.77 -21.21
C ALA A 249 -1.10 4.83 -20.03
N LYS A 250 -1.78 4.98 -18.87
CA LYS A 250 -1.71 4.00 -17.78
C LYS A 250 -2.33 2.67 -18.20
N LEU A 251 -3.48 2.66 -18.89
CA LEU A 251 -4.10 1.42 -19.38
C LEU A 251 -3.19 0.67 -20.35
N GLU A 252 -2.53 1.40 -21.26
CA GLU A 252 -1.54 0.82 -22.18
C GLU A 252 -0.36 0.19 -21.42
N ARG A 253 0.09 0.79 -20.32
CA ARG A 253 1.13 0.19 -19.46
C ARG A 253 0.65 -1.06 -18.72
N TYR A 254 -0.61 -1.12 -18.31
CA TYR A 254 -1.18 -2.35 -17.74
C TYR A 254 -1.25 -3.47 -18.78
N ASP A 255 -1.66 -3.17 -20.02
CA ASP A 255 -1.65 -4.15 -21.11
C ASP A 255 -0.23 -4.61 -21.46
N ALA A 256 0.75 -3.70 -21.46
CA ALA A 256 2.16 -4.05 -21.62
C ALA A 256 2.67 -4.94 -20.47
N TYR A 257 2.31 -4.63 -19.22
CA TYR A 257 2.71 -5.41 -18.05
C TYR A 257 2.10 -6.82 -18.05
N ARG A 258 0.87 -6.99 -18.53
CA ARG A 258 0.23 -8.31 -18.68
C ARG A 258 1.11 -9.29 -19.46
N ASN A 259 1.86 -8.80 -20.44
CA ASN A 259 2.74 -9.62 -21.29
C ASN A 259 4.22 -9.49 -20.91
N ALA A 260 4.55 -8.80 -19.82
CA ALA A 260 5.93 -8.61 -19.41
C ALA A 260 6.57 -9.96 -19.00
N PRO A 261 7.79 -10.24 -19.48
CA PRO A 261 8.52 -11.42 -19.07
C PRO A 261 8.82 -11.36 -17.56
N PRO A 262 8.96 -12.52 -16.90
CA PRO A 262 9.29 -12.58 -15.48
C PRO A 262 10.68 -11.98 -15.24
N SER A 263 10.87 -11.37 -14.08
CA SER A 263 12.15 -10.78 -13.71
C SER A 263 13.09 -11.86 -13.17
N GLY A 264 14.13 -12.22 -13.94
CA GLY A 264 15.19 -13.14 -13.49
C GLY A 264 15.58 -14.21 -14.51
N ARG A 265 16.61 -15.03 -14.20
CA ARG A 265 16.90 -16.26 -14.94
C ARG A 265 15.86 -17.30 -14.58
N GLY A 266 14.84 -17.47 -15.42
CA GLY A 266 13.85 -18.52 -15.26
C GLY A 266 14.47 -19.91 -15.33
N ASN A 267 13.94 -20.86 -14.57
CA ASN A 267 14.23 -22.28 -14.78
C ASN A 267 13.61 -22.71 -16.11
N ALA A 268 14.45 -23.10 -17.08
CA ALA A 268 14.01 -23.53 -18.41
C ALA A 268 13.02 -24.71 -18.40
N ALA A 269 12.93 -25.44 -17.28
CA ALA A 269 12.00 -26.55 -17.07
C ALA A 269 10.56 -26.12 -16.73
N ARG A 270 10.29 -24.84 -16.43
CA ARG A 270 8.95 -24.36 -16.07
C ARG A 270 8.25 -23.79 -17.30
N ALA A 271 6.95 -24.06 -17.43
CA ALA A 271 6.12 -23.43 -18.45
C ALA A 271 6.29 -21.90 -18.40
N PRO A 272 6.40 -21.21 -19.55
CA PRO A 272 6.61 -19.78 -19.58
C PRO A 272 5.45 -19.05 -18.89
N ARG A 273 5.77 -18.33 -17.81
CA ARG A 273 4.84 -17.49 -17.07
C ARG A 273 5.24 -16.04 -17.26
N SER A 274 4.26 -15.16 -17.42
CA SER A 274 4.48 -13.71 -17.34
C SER A 274 4.75 -13.26 -15.90
N HIS A 275 5.36 -12.10 -15.73
CA HIS A 275 5.73 -11.57 -14.41
C HIS A 275 4.55 -11.54 -13.42
N TRP A 276 3.38 -11.10 -13.86
CA TRP A 276 2.21 -11.04 -13.00
C TRP A 276 1.70 -12.43 -12.60
N GLN A 277 1.85 -13.46 -13.44
CA GLN A 277 1.46 -14.83 -13.08
C GLN A 277 2.36 -15.39 -11.98
N GLU A 278 3.66 -15.09 -12.04
CA GLU A 278 4.58 -15.49 -10.97
C GLU A 278 4.30 -14.74 -9.66
N THR A 279 3.89 -13.48 -9.77
CA THR A 279 3.66 -12.62 -8.60
C THR A 279 2.30 -12.87 -7.93
N TYR A 280 1.24 -13.11 -8.72
CA TYR A 280 -0.16 -13.04 -8.25
C TYR A 280 -1.04 -14.24 -8.60
N ALA A 281 -0.70 -15.04 -9.61
CA ALA A 281 -1.56 -16.17 -9.99
C ALA A 281 -1.43 -17.37 -9.02
N GLY A 282 -0.37 -17.39 -8.20
CA GLY A 282 -0.10 -18.49 -7.28
C GLY A 282 0.18 -19.80 -8.02
N PRO A 283 -0.21 -20.96 -7.47
CA PRO A 283 0.01 -22.25 -8.13
C PRO A 283 -0.89 -22.47 -9.36
N SER A 284 -2.05 -21.80 -9.44
CA SER A 284 -3.03 -21.98 -10.50
C SER A 284 -2.69 -21.16 -11.75
N LEU A 285 -2.64 -21.84 -12.90
CA LEU A 285 -2.42 -21.21 -14.20
C LEU A 285 -3.70 -20.59 -14.80
N ASP A 286 -4.87 -20.92 -14.25
CA ASP A 286 -6.18 -20.53 -14.79
C ASP A 286 -6.69 -19.17 -14.26
N ARG A 287 -5.89 -18.47 -13.43
CA ARG A 287 -6.27 -17.14 -12.96
C ARG A 287 -6.18 -16.14 -14.11
N SER A 288 -7.25 -15.38 -14.31
CA SER A 288 -7.26 -14.20 -15.17
C SER A 288 -6.35 -13.10 -14.63
N PHE A 289 -5.96 -12.18 -15.52
CA PHE A 289 -5.25 -10.97 -15.12
C PHE A 289 -6.07 -10.16 -14.10
N LEU A 290 -5.38 -9.53 -13.14
CA LEU A 290 -5.98 -8.77 -12.05
C LEU A 290 -6.82 -7.61 -12.62
N PRO A 291 -8.01 -7.34 -12.06
CA PRO A 291 -8.77 -6.14 -12.42
C PRO A 291 -8.00 -4.87 -12.02
N VAL A 292 -8.18 -3.82 -12.82
CA VAL A 292 -7.64 -2.47 -12.56
C VAL A 292 -8.79 -1.57 -12.13
N LEU A 293 -8.76 -1.14 -10.87
CA LEU A 293 -9.78 -0.33 -10.23
C LEU A 293 -9.38 1.14 -10.22
N PHE A 294 -10.11 2.00 -10.93
CA PHE A 294 -9.92 3.44 -10.90
C PHE A 294 -10.91 4.11 -9.92
N VAL A 295 -10.39 4.84 -8.94
CA VAL A 295 -11.18 5.62 -8.00
C VAL A 295 -10.99 7.11 -8.29
N PHE A 296 -12.06 7.76 -8.77
CA PHE A 296 -12.07 9.20 -9.01
C PHE A 296 -12.37 9.95 -7.71
N ALA A 297 -11.39 10.71 -7.22
CA ALA A 297 -11.48 11.47 -5.98
C ALA A 297 -11.55 12.99 -6.25
N PRO A 298 -12.19 13.77 -5.35
CA PRO A 298 -12.40 15.19 -5.57
C PRO A 298 -11.09 15.97 -5.56
N ALA A 299 -10.97 16.96 -6.44
CA ALA A 299 -9.84 17.90 -6.47
C ALA A 299 -10.33 19.33 -6.74
N PRO A 300 -9.77 20.34 -6.04
CA PRO A 300 -10.10 21.73 -6.31
C PRO A 300 -9.80 22.11 -7.77
N ARG A 301 -10.65 22.93 -8.38
CA ARG A 301 -10.47 23.44 -9.76
C ARG A 301 -10.37 22.33 -10.82
N ARG A 302 -11.00 21.19 -10.56
CA ARG A 302 -11.19 20.07 -11.51
C ARG A 302 -12.68 19.75 -11.59
N ALA A 303 -13.07 19.12 -12.70
CA ALA A 303 -14.42 18.60 -12.86
C ALA A 303 -14.75 17.62 -11.73
N ALA A 304 -16.03 17.55 -11.37
CA ALA A 304 -16.51 16.63 -10.35
C ALA A 304 -16.12 15.18 -10.68
N PRO A 305 -15.88 14.32 -9.67
CA PRO A 305 -15.46 12.94 -9.89
C PRO A 305 -16.34 12.17 -10.87
N ALA A 306 -17.67 12.29 -10.79
CA ALA A 306 -18.60 11.62 -11.69
C ALA A 306 -18.44 12.07 -13.15
N THR A 307 -18.18 13.36 -13.40
CA THR A 307 -17.91 13.88 -14.75
C THR A 307 -16.58 13.34 -15.29
N ARG A 308 -15.56 13.25 -14.43
CA ARG A 308 -14.26 12.68 -14.81
C ARG A 308 -14.36 11.19 -15.12
N GLU A 309 -15.10 10.44 -14.29
CA GLU A 309 -15.42 9.02 -14.49
C GLU A 309 -16.07 8.82 -15.86
N ALA A 310 -17.15 9.56 -16.17
CA ALA A 310 -17.85 9.46 -17.44
C ALA A 310 -16.94 9.79 -18.65
N ALA A 311 -16.14 10.85 -18.56
CA ALA A 311 -15.21 11.23 -19.63
C ALA A 311 -14.07 10.20 -19.81
N PHE A 312 -13.63 9.56 -18.74
CA PHE A 312 -12.66 8.47 -18.83
C PHE A 312 -13.27 7.24 -19.52
N HIS A 313 -14.50 6.86 -19.18
CA HIS A 313 -15.23 5.76 -19.83
C HIS A 313 -15.29 5.92 -21.36
N GLN A 314 -15.69 7.10 -21.84
CA GLN A 314 -15.74 7.41 -23.28
C GLN A 314 -14.39 7.21 -23.98
N ARG A 315 -13.28 7.52 -23.29
CA ARG A 315 -11.93 7.39 -23.84
C ARG A 315 -11.41 5.96 -23.75
N ALA A 316 -11.68 5.28 -22.65
CA ALA A 316 -11.26 3.89 -22.42
C ALA A 316 -11.88 2.92 -23.43
N GLN A 317 -13.07 3.22 -23.99
CA GLN A 317 -13.70 2.45 -25.08
C GLN A 317 -12.83 2.32 -26.35
N HIS A 318 -11.87 3.22 -26.54
CA HIS A 318 -10.99 3.26 -27.70
C HIS A 318 -9.63 2.59 -27.44
N VAL A 319 -9.37 2.15 -26.21
CA VAL A 319 -8.11 1.49 -25.85
C VAL A 319 -8.22 0.00 -26.15
N HIS A 320 -7.39 -0.49 -27.07
CA HIS A 320 -7.35 -1.89 -27.42
C HIS A 320 -7.01 -2.76 -26.19
N GLY A 321 -7.75 -3.85 -25.98
CA GLY A 321 -7.53 -4.78 -24.86
C GLY A 321 -8.35 -4.49 -23.61
N VAL A 322 -8.90 -3.28 -23.44
CA VAL A 322 -9.85 -2.97 -22.35
C VAL A 322 -11.15 -3.75 -22.55
N ASN A 323 -11.64 -4.37 -21.48
CA ASN A 323 -12.81 -5.27 -21.46
C ASN A 323 -12.66 -6.56 -22.29
N TYR A 324 -11.41 -6.93 -22.59
CA TYR A 324 -11.08 -8.21 -23.21
C TYR A 324 -9.88 -8.86 -22.53
N ARG A 325 -8.72 -8.18 -22.57
CA ARG A 325 -7.45 -8.64 -21.96
C ARG A 325 -7.22 -8.11 -20.55
N ILE A 326 -7.74 -6.91 -20.27
CA ILE A 326 -7.72 -6.27 -18.96
C ILE A 326 -9.13 -5.82 -18.60
N ILE A 327 -9.53 -6.06 -17.36
CA ILE A 327 -10.80 -5.56 -16.82
C ILE A 327 -10.51 -4.27 -16.09
N VAL A 328 -11.17 -3.19 -16.51
CA VAL A 328 -11.04 -1.87 -15.91
C VAL A 328 -12.37 -1.52 -15.30
N ALA A 329 -12.41 -1.35 -13.99
CA ALA A 329 -13.61 -0.93 -13.28
C ALA A 329 -13.38 0.44 -12.64
N THR A 330 -14.40 1.30 -12.66
CA THR A 330 -14.29 2.66 -12.13
C THR A 330 -15.33 2.91 -11.06
N THR A 331 -15.00 3.79 -10.12
CA THR A 331 -15.95 4.36 -9.18
C THR A 331 -15.52 5.76 -8.77
N THR A 332 -16.34 6.43 -7.96
CA THR A 332 -15.93 7.67 -7.29
C THR A 332 -15.66 7.38 -5.83
N LEU A 333 -14.75 8.14 -5.21
CA LEU A 333 -14.43 7.98 -3.79
C LEU A 333 -15.68 8.16 -2.90
N GLY A 334 -16.60 9.03 -3.30
CA GLY A 334 -17.86 9.24 -2.57
C GLY A 334 -18.80 8.02 -2.61
N GLN A 335 -18.93 7.35 -3.76
CA GLN A 335 -19.70 6.11 -3.88
C GLN A 335 -19.06 5.00 -3.04
N LEU A 336 -17.75 4.83 -3.20
CA LEU A 336 -16.99 3.80 -2.50
C LEU A 336 -17.04 3.97 -0.97
N THR A 337 -16.88 5.19 -0.46
CA THR A 337 -16.91 5.45 1.00
C THR A 337 -18.30 5.30 1.59
N LYS A 338 -19.35 5.57 0.80
CA LYS A 338 -20.74 5.52 1.28
C LYS A 338 -21.31 4.11 1.29
N HIS A 339 -20.97 3.32 0.27
CA HIS A 339 -21.59 2.03 0.03
C HIS A 339 -20.63 0.85 0.23
N GLY A 340 -19.32 1.05 0.17
CA GLY A 340 -18.35 -0.05 0.20
C GLY A 340 -18.04 -0.61 -1.21
N PRO A 341 -16.92 -1.35 -1.37
CA PRO A 341 -16.53 -1.98 -2.63
C PRO A 341 -17.34 -3.24 -2.99
N ASP A 342 -17.95 -3.90 -2.03
CA ASP A 342 -18.80 -5.09 -2.16
C ASP A 342 -20.21 -4.77 -2.66
N GLU A 343 -20.65 -3.52 -2.52
CA GLU A 343 -21.90 -3.04 -3.11
C GLU A 343 -21.75 -2.73 -4.62
N PRO A 344 -22.87 -2.59 -5.37
CA PRO A 344 -22.90 -2.16 -6.77
C PRO A 344 -22.38 -0.72 -7.00
N VAL A 345 -21.08 -0.51 -6.83
CA VAL A 345 -20.41 0.78 -6.98
C VAL A 345 -19.48 0.85 -8.20
N TRP A 346 -19.19 -0.26 -8.86
CA TRP A 346 -18.18 -0.33 -9.91
C TRP A 346 -18.78 -0.33 -11.32
N ARG A 347 -18.33 0.57 -12.19
CA ARG A 347 -18.69 0.59 -13.62
C ARG A 347 -17.56 -0.01 -14.44
N VAL A 348 -17.85 -1.03 -15.25
CA VAL A 348 -16.85 -1.63 -16.15
C VAL A 348 -16.64 -0.74 -17.36
N ALA A 349 -15.39 -0.33 -17.60
CA ALA A 349 -15.01 0.45 -18.77
C ALA A 349 -14.73 -0.46 -19.96
N GLY A 350 -15.23 -0.08 -21.14
CA GLY A 350 -15.03 -0.81 -22.40
C GLY A 350 -16.24 -0.78 -23.32
N ARG A 351 -16.19 -1.50 -24.43
CA ARG A 351 -17.32 -1.61 -25.37
C ARG A 351 -18.42 -2.49 -24.78
N GLY A 352 -19.65 -1.97 -24.72
CA GLY A 352 -20.88 -2.77 -24.53
C GLY A 352 -21.41 -2.95 -23.11
N GLU A 353 -20.65 -2.66 -22.04
CA GLU A 353 -21.07 -2.90 -20.64
C GLU A 353 -21.37 -1.61 -19.83
N GLY A 354 -21.72 -0.52 -20.51
CA GLY A 354 -21.38 0.84 -20.08
C GLY A 354 -22.20 1.59 -19.03
N GLU A 355 -23.18 1.02 -18.32
CA GLU A 355 -23.98 1.80 -17.34
C GLU A 355 -24.24 1.12 -16.00
N GLU A 356 -24.46 -0.19 -15.97
CA GLU A 356 -24.79 -0.90 -14.74
C GLU A 356 -23.59 -0.94 -13.79
N ARG A 357 -23.83 -0.57 -12.53
CA ARG A 357 -22.82 -0.73 -11.48
C ARG A 357 -22.88 -2.16 -10.95
N ARG A 358 -21.71 -2.73 -10.67
CA ARG A 358 -21.54 -4.10 -10.16
C ARG A 358 -20.77 -4.09 -8.84
N SER A 359 -20.95 -5.13 -8.05
CA SER A 359 -20.09 -5.43 -6.91
C SER A 359 -18.72 -5.90 -7.38
N LEU A 360 -17.71 -5.84 -6.50
CA LEU A 360 -16.36 -6.27 -6.82
C LEU A 360 -16.30 -7.75 -7.25
N ASP A 361 -17.06 -8.63 -6.60
CA ASP A 361 -17.12 -10.06 -6.92
C ASP A 361 -17.89 -10.37 -8.22
N ALA A 362 -18.74 -9.44 -8.66
CA ALA A 362 -19.51 -9.55 -9.90
C ALA A 362 -18.81 -8.91 -11.11
N LEU A 363 -17.56 -8.46 -10.96
CA LEU A 363 -16.78 -7.96 -12.09
C LEU A 363 -16.50 -9.10 -13.08
N PRO A 364 -16.51 -8.81 -14.39
CA PRO A 364 -16.13 -9.78 -15.40
C PRO A 364 -14.67 -10.22 -15.20
N LYS A 365 -14.33 -11.40 -15.71
CA LYS A 365 -12.96 -11.90 -15.71
C LYS A 365 -12.32 -11.59 -17.07
N ALA A 366 -11.05 -11.19 -17.05
CA ALA A 366 -10.27 -11.04 -18.29
C ALA A 366 -10.13 -12.40 -18.98
N ARG A 367 -10.16 -12.40 -20.32
CA ARG A 367 -9.96 -13.59 -21.15
C ARG A 367 -8.49 -13.90 -21.41
#